data_AF-A0A7C6B3U5-F1
#
_entry.id   AF-A0A7C6B3U5-F1
#
_cell.length_a   1.000
_cell.length_b   1.000
_cell.length_c   1.000
_cell.angle_alpha   90.00
_cell.angle_beta   90.00
_cell.angle_gamma   90.00
#
_symmetry.space_group_name_H-M   'P 1'
#
loop_
_entity.id
_entity.type
_entity.pdbx_description
1 polymer ?
#
loop_
_entity_poly.entity_id
_entity_poly.type
_entity_poly.pdbx_seq_one_letter_code
_entity_poly.pdbx_strand_id
1 'polypeptide(L)'
;MAAPFDYFVILADMRTGSNFLEANLEEFPGIKSHGELFNPHFIGSPGNTEALGKTLKQREADPLALLEKLRKAPKGIHGFRLFRDHDQRAIDFCLNDRRCAKIVLTRNPLDSYVSREIARKTNQWRLGDMKHAKTARITFDAKRFEEHLSSQQAFYMRVHRALQTSGQTAFHIDYEDIPEIEVLNGLARFLGADGERKKTTKKIKKQNPQTLEEKVENFAEMKAILSQADHFFLNRIPSFEPRRGPMIPAYMAAPESPVLFMPIKSGPTDTVRRWLAGLDGRALEDVIDGFTQKELRKWKRRSRGHLTF
;
A
#
# COMPACT_ATOMS: atom_id res chain seq x y z
N MET A 1 -6.14 -25.00 16.24
CA MET A 1 -4.93 -24.15 16.31
C MET A 1 -5.29 -22.90 17.09
N ALA A 2 -4.41 -22.40 17.97
CA ALA A 2 -4.66 -21.14 18.67
C ALA A 2 -4.70 -19.98 17.66
N ALA A 3 -5.58 -18.99 17.88
CA ALA A 3 -5.63 -17.80 17.04
C ALA A 3 -4.27 -17.06 17.11
N PRO A 4 -3.71 -16.64 15.96
CA PRO A 4 -2.36 -16.04 15.92
C PRO A 4 -2.31 -14.65 16.57
N PHE A 5 -3.45 -13.96 16.69
CA PHE A 5 -3.54 -12.59 17.17
C PHE A 5 -4.73 -12.41 18.13
N ASP A 6 -4.57 -11.52 19.12
CA ASP A 6 -5.63 -11.16 20.07
C ASP A 6 -6.44 -9.93 19.62
N TYR A 7 -5.81 -9.06 18.84
CA TYR A 7 -6.38 -7.82 18.35
C TYR A 7 -5.61 -7.35 17.12
N PHE A 8 -6.15 -6.36 16.40
CA PHE A 8 -5.49 -5.79 15.23
C PHE A 8 -5.41 -4.28 15.27
N VAL A 9 -4.45 -3.74 14.52
CA VAL A 9 -4.30 -2.30 14.28
C VAL A 9 -4.17 -2.03 12.78
N ILE A 10 -4.90 -1.02 12.30
CA ILE A 10 -4.71 -0.44 10.96
C ILE A 10 -3.79 0.77 11.13
N LEU A 11 -2.50 0.55 10.87
CA LEU A 11 -1.48 1.60 10.79
C LEU A 11 -1.65 2.31 9.45
N ALA A 12 -2.09 3.54 9.51
CA ALA A 12 -2.44 4.30 8.33
C ALA A 12 -2.12 5.78 8.52
N ASP A 13 -2.57 6.57 7.57
CA ASP A 13 -2.46 8.02 7.61
C ASP A 13 -3.80 8.64 7.20
N MET A 14 -3.97 9.93 7.48
CA MET A 14 -5.14 10.68 7.05
C MET A 14 -5.34 10.50 5.54
N ARG A 15 -6.58 10.23 5.14
CA ARG A 15 -7.00 10.13 3.72
C ARG A 15 -6.36 8.99 2.92
N THR A 16 -5.81 7.97 3.59
CA THR A 16 -5.36 6.70 2.97
C THR A 16 -6.50 5.74 2.61
N GLY A 17 -7.73 6.03 3.04
CA GLY A 17 -8.88 5.13 2.84
C GLY A 17 -9.12 4.15 3.99
N SER A 18 -8.53 4.40 5.17
CA SER A 18 -8.70 3.57 6.37
C SER A 18 -10.16 3.35 6.77
N ASN A 19 -11.04 4.34 6.59
CA ASN A 19 -12.49 4.18 6.77
C ASN A 19 -13.11 3.15 5.81
N PHE A 20 -12.65 3.11 4.56
CA PHE A 20 -13.16 2.17 3.56
C PHE A 20 -12.71 0.74 3.85
N LEU A 21 -11.46 0.58 4.30
CA LEU A 21 -10.95 -0.71 4.77
C LEU A 21 -11.72 -1.18 6.02
N GLU A 22 -11.88 -0.30 7.01
CA GLU A 22 -12.65 -0.56 8.23
C GLU A 22 -14.07 -1.04 7.92
N ALA A 23 -14.81 -0.33 7.07
CA ALA A 23 -16.17 -0.71 6.71
C ALA A 23 -16.26 -2.02 5.91
N ASN A 24 -15.19 -2.45 5.24
CA ASN A 24 -15.14 -3.77 4.61
C ASN A 24 -14.82 -4.88 5.61
N LEU A 25 -13.93 -4.61 6.56
CA LEU A 25 -13.54 -5.54 7.61
C LEU A 25 -14.71 -5.87 8.54
N GLU A 26 -15.50 -4.88 8.94
CA GLU A 26 -16.68 -5.07 9.81
C GLU A 26 -17.80 -5.92 9.19
N GLU A 27 -17.72 -6.24 7.90
CA GLU A 27 -18.66 -7.13 7.22
C GLU A 27 -18.24 -8.60 7.31
N PHE A 28 -17.03 -8.90 7.79
CA PHE A 28 -16.60 -10.27 8.07
C PHE A 28 -17.09 -10.68 9.47
N PRO A 29 -17.71 -11.86 9.61
CA PRO A 29 -18.09 -12.39 10.92
C PRO A 29 -16.87 -12.46 11.85
N GLY A 30 -17.02 -11.95 13.07
CA GLY A 30 -15.96 -12.01 14.08
C GLY A 30 -14.87 -10.95 13.93
N ILE A 31 -15.00 -9.97 13.02
CA ILE A 31 -14.12 -8.78 13.00
C ILE A 31 -14.90 -7.57 13.50
N LYS A 32 -14.33 -6.83 14.45
CA LYS A 32 -14.90 -5.57 14.95
C LYS A 32 -13.86 -4.48 15.01
N SER A 33 -14.09 -3.36 14.33
CA SER A 33 -13.28 -2.15 14.51
C SER A 33 -13.94 -1.18 15.49
N HIS A 34 -13.14 -0.39 16.19
CA HIS A 34 -13.61 0.64 17.12
C HIS A 34 -13.21 2.05 16.68
N GLY A 35 -12.93 2.24 15.38
CA GLY A 35 -12.53 3.53 14.83
C GLY A 35 -11.15 3.98 15.34
N GLU A 36 -11.01 5.25 15.70
CA GLU A 36 -9.74 5.86 16.12
C GLU A 36 -9.65 5.97 17.64
N LEU A 37 -9.34 4.85 18.31
CA LEU A 37 -9.27 4.78 19.78
C LEU A 37 -8.20 5.68 20.42
N PHE A 38 -7.20 6.10 19.65
CA PHE A 38 -6.07 6.89 20.14
C PHE A 38 -5.94 8.27 19.48
N ASN A 39 -7.03 8.77 18.88
CA ASN A 39 -7.08 10.13 18.38
C ASN A 39 -6.84 11.13 19.54
N PRO A 40 -6.15 12.26 19.33
CA PRO A 40 -5.91 13.26 20.36
C PRO A 40 -7.17 14.02 20.82
N HIS A 41 -8.21 14.09 19.99
CA HIS A 41 -9.38 14.94 20.26
C HIS A 41 -10.63 14.17 20.69
N PHE A 42 -10.68 12.86 20.43
CA PHE A 42 -11.83 12.01 20.73
C PHE A 42 -11.38 10.56 20.90
N ILE A 43 -12.30 9.68 21.31
CA ILE A 43 -12.04 8.24 21.41
C ILE A 43 -12.99 7.43 20.54
N GLY A 44 -12.42 6.72 19.56
CA GLY A 44 -13.12 5.82 18.65
C GLY A 44 -13.83 6.54 17.49
N SER A 45 -14.70 7.49 17.76
CA SER A 45 -15.39 8.28 16.71
C SER A 45 -15.47 9.77 17.06
N PRO A 46 -15.51 10.67 16.06
CA PRO A 46 -15.62 12.10 16.30
C PRO A 46 -16.79 12.46 17.22
N GLY A 47 -16.53 13.26 18.26
CA GLY A 47 -17.51 13.67 19.26
C GLY A 47 -17.65 12.73 20.46
N ASN A 48 -17.09 11.51 20.41
CA ASN A 48 -17.13 10.59 21.54
C ASN A 48 -16.04 10.93 22.57
N THR A 49 -16.42 10.88 23.85
CA THR A 49 -15.53 11.09 25.00
C THR A 49 -15.24 9.79 25.78
N GLU A 50 -15.92 8.69 25.43
CA GLU A 50 -15.74 7.37 26.02
C GLU A 50 -15.83 6.24 24.99
N ALA A 51 -15.06 5.18 25.19
CA ALA A 51 -15.17 3.92 24.46
C ALA A 51 -14.64 2.77 25.32
N LEU A 52 -15.22 1.57 25.16
CA LEU A 52 -14.80 0.36 25.90
C LEU A 52 -14.75 0.54 27.44
N GLY A 53 -15.60 1.42 27.97
CA GLY A 53 -15.66 1.75 29.39
C GLY A 53 -14.49 2.59 29.91
N LYS A 54 -13.83 3.35 29.02
CA LYS A 54 -12.76 4.29 29.36
C LYS A 54 -13.06 5.67 28.78
N THR A 55 -12.86 6.71 29.60
CA THR A 55 -12.93 8.10 29.14
C THR A 55 -11.63 8.51 28.43
N LEU A 56 -11.68 9.60 27.66
CA LEU A 56 -10.49 10.19 27.00
C LEU A 56 -9.36 10.45 28.01
N LYS A 57 -9.68 11.03 29.18
CA LYS A 57 -8.71 11.31 30.25
C LYS A 57 -8.08 10.04 30.82
N GLN A 58 -8.87 8.97 30.98
CA GLN A 58 -8.36 7.68 31.45
C GLN A 58 -7.44 7.02 30.42
N ARG A 59 -7.79 7.08 29.13
CA ARG A 59 -6.94 6.61 28.03
C ARG A 59 -5.63 7.40 27.96
N GLU A 60 -5.64 8.71 28.16
CA GLU A 60 -4.42 9.53 28.14
C GLU A 60 -3.47 9.19 29.28
N ALA A 61 -4.02 8.93 30.47
CA ALA A 61 -3.24 8.50 31.61
C ALA A 61 -2.64 7.09 31.39
N ASP A 62 -3.43 6.15 30.87
CA ASP A 62 -3.01 4.77 30.63
C ASP A 62 -3.60 4.21 29.32
N PRO A 63 -2.89 4.38 28.19
CA PRO A 63 -3.35 3.85 26.90
C PRO A 63 -3.28 2.32 26.83
N LEU A 64 -2.45 1.66 27.64
CA LEU A 64 -2.32 0.21 27.63
C LEU A 64 -3.57 -0.47 28.20
N ALA A 65 -4.21 0.12 29.21
CA ALA A 65 -5.47 -0.39 29.75
C ALA A 65 -6.60 -0.47 28.71
N LEU A 66 -6.59 0.38 27.69
CA LEU A 66 -7.55 0.32 26.59
C LEU A 66 -7.22 -0.83 25.62
N LEU A 67 -5.93 -1.08 25.35
CA LEU A 67 -5.49 -2.24 24.55
C LEU A 67 -5.83 -3.57 25.22
N GLU A 68 -5.68 -3.65 26.55
CA GLU A 68 -6.08 -4.82 27.34
C GLU A 68 -7.56 -5.17 27.18
N LYS A 69 -8.44 -4.18 26.99
CA LYS A 69 -9.86 -4.42 26.71
C LYS A 69 -10.10 -5.05 25.35
N LEU A 70 -9.26 -4.72 24.36
CA LEU A 70 -9.33 -5.34 23.03
C LEU A 70 -8.82 -6.78 23.08
N ARG A 71 -7.69 -7.03 23.77
CA ARG A 71 -7.11 -8.37 23.93
C ARG A 71 -8.06 -9.36 24.61
N LYS A 72 -8.87 -8.87 25.56
CA LYS A 72 -9.84 -9.66 26.32
C LYS A 72 -11.25 -9.65 25.71
N ALA A 73 -11.39 -9.23 24.46
CA ALA A 73 -12.68 -9.26 23.78
C ALA A 73 -13.24 -10.70 23.76
N PRO A 74 -14.50 -10.92 24.18
CA PRO A 74 -15.02 -12.26 24.39
C PRO A 74 -15.29 -13.05 23.10
N LYS A 75 -15.42 -12.38 21.95
CA LYS A 75 -15.72 -12.99 20.66
C LYS A 75 -15.04 -12.25 19.52
N GLY A 76 -14.44 -12.99 18.61
CA GLY A 76 -13.80 -12.44 17.42
C GLY A 76 -12.53 -11.63 17.73
N ILE A 77 -11.99 -11.00 16.70
CA ILE A 77 -10.83 -10.13 16.78
C ILE A 77 -11.29 -8.66 16.72
N HIS A 78 -10.86 -7.89 17.71
CA HIS A 78 -11.18 -6.47 17.81
C HIS A 78 -9.99 -5.64 17.35
N GLY A 79 -10.23 -4.47 16.77
CA GLY A 79 -9.17 -3.59 16.34
C GLY A 79 -9.58 -2.14 16.18
N PHE A 80 -8.66 -1.34 15.67
CA PHE A 80 -8.82 0.10 15.56
C PHE A 80 -7.85 0.68 14.52
N ARG A 81 -8.11 1.93 14.12
CA ARG A 81 -7.27 2.74 13.24
C ARG A 81 -6.32 3.58 14.07
N LEU A 82 -5.06 3.61 13.67
CA LEU A 82 -4.00 4.35 14.32
C LEU A 82 -3.19 5.13 13.29
N PHE A 83 -3.17 6.46 13.43
CA PHE A 83 -2.48 7.34 12.50
C PHE A 83 -1.16 7.85 13.06
N ARG A 84 -0.30 8.36 12.18
CA ARG A 84 1.04 8.84 12.54
C ARG A 84 1.05 9.93 13.62
N ASP A 85 -0.02 10.72 13.70
CA ASP A 85 -0.22 11.85 14.63
C ASP A 85 -1.07 11.49 15.87
N HIS A 86 -1.43 10.21 16.03
CA HIS A 86 -2.08 9.70 17.24
C HIS A 86 -1.07 9.47 18.38
N ASP A 87 -1.54 8.95 19.52
CA ASP A 87 -0.72 8.64 20.68
C ASP A 87 0.47 7.72 20.31
N GLN A 88 1.69 8.25 20.45
CA GLN A 88 2.92 7.55 20.08
C GLN A 88 3.17 6.32 20.95
N ARG A 89 2.70 6.32 22.21
CA ARG A 89 2.82 5.18 23.11
C ARG A 89 2.00 4.00 22.59
N ALA A 90 0.81 4.27 22.07
CA ALA A 90 -0.04 3.23 21.47
C ALA A 90 0.59 2.64 20.19
N ILE A 91 1.26 3.46 19.38
CA ILE A 91 2.04 2.98 18.22
C ILE A 91 3.13 2.02 18.69
N ASP A 92 3.91 2.41 19.69
CA ASP A 92 4.99 1.58 20.23
C ASP A 92 4.47 0.27 20.84
N PHE A 93 3.37 0.31 21.60
CA PHE A 93 2.75 -0.89 22.15
C PHE A 93 2.32 -1.87 21.06
N CYS A 94 1.66 -1.39 20.01
CA CYS A 94 1.20 -2.25 18.93
C CYS A 94 2.37 -2.82 18.11
N LEU A 95 3.37 -2.00 17.79
CA LEU A 95 4.54 -2.44 17.03
C LEU A 95 5.36 -3.49 17.79
N ASN A 96 5.48 -3.38 19.10
CA ASN A 96 6.27 -4.32 19.92
C ASN A 96 5.50 -5.59 20.31
N ASP A 97 4.17 -5.61 20.24
CA ASP A 97 3.37 -6.76 20.66
C ASP A 97 3.17 -7.78 19.53
N ARG A 98 3.79 -8.96 19.64
CA ARG A 98 3.67 -10.07 18.67
C ARG A 98 2.25 -10.61 18.48
N ARG A 99 1.35 -10.43 19.45
CA ARG A 99 -0.05 -10.86 19.38
C ARG A 99 -0.98 -9.79 18.78
N CYS A 100 -0.44 -8.62 18.43
CA CYS A 100 -1.15 -7.61 17.66
C CYS A 100 -0.98 -7.89 16.16
N ALA A 101 -2.07 -8.07 15.41
CA ALA A 101 -2.02 -8.08 13.95
C ALA A 101 -1.78 -6.65 13.42
N LYS A 102 -0.75 -6.45 12.61
CA LYS A 102 -0.46 -5.15 11.98
C LYS A 102 -0.96 -5.15 10.55
N ILE A 103 -1.76 -4.16 10.22
CA ILE A 103 -2.19 -3.86 8.84
C ILE A 103 -1.58 -2.52 8.48
N VAL A 104 -0.69 -2.49 7.49
CA VAL A 104 -0.04 -1.27 7.01
C VAL A 104 -0.77 -0.84 5.75
N LEU A 105 -1.60 0.20 5.87
CA LEU A 105 -2.35 0.76 4.76
C LEU A 105 -1.59 1.94 4.17
N THR A 106 -1.31 1.91 2.87
CA THR A 106 -0.69 3.03 2.15
C THR A 106 -1.58 3.55 1.03
N ARG A 107 -1.23 4.72 0.50
CA ARG A 107 -1.87 5.36 -0.63
C ARG A 107 -0.87 6.28 -1.31
N ASN A 108 -1.06 6.56 -2.59
CA ASN A 108 -0.29 7.60 -3.27
C ASN A 108 -0.29 8.92 -2.45
N PRO A 109 0.90 9.43 -2.06
CA PRO A 109 1.03 10.59 -1.18
C PRO A 109 0.45 11.86 -1.80
N LEU A 110 0.51 11.99 -3.13
CA LEU A 110 -0.06 13.13 -3.85
C LEU A 110 -1.59 13.13 -3.76
N ASP A 111 -2.21 11.96 -3.94
CA ASP A 111 -3.66 11.81 -3.84
C ASP A 111 -4.17 12.04 -2.41
N SER A 112 -3.43 11.57 -1.39
CA SER A 112 -3.77 11.84 0.01
C SER A 112 -3.61 13.33 0.35
N TYR A 113 -2.55 13.97 -0.13
CA TYR A 113 -2.29 15.40 0.06
C TYR A 113 -3.41 16.25 -0.53
N VAL A 114 -3.70 16.09 -1.82
CA VAL A 114 -4.75 16.87 -2.50
C VAL A 114 -6.10 16.62 -1.83
N SER A 115 -6.41 15.37 -1.46
CA SER A 115 -7.64 15.08 -0.72
C SER A 115 -7.70 15.76 0.65
N ARG A 116 -6.57 15.92 1.35
CA ARG A 116 -6.49 16.59 2.65
C ARG A 116 -6.68 18.09 2.51
N GLU A 117 -6.02 18.72 1.53
CA GLU A 117 -6.16 20.17 1.32
C GLU A 117 -7.58 20.53 0.88
N ILE A 118 -8.24 19.70 0.07
CA ILE A 118 -9.67 19.86 -0.27
C ILE A 118 -10.55 19.76 0.98
N ALA A 119 -10.34 18.74 1.82
CA ALA A 119 -11.10 18.57 3.06
C ALA A 119 -10.92 19.76 4.01
N ARG A 120 -9.70 20.29 4.11
CA ARG A 120 -9.38 21.50 4.88
C ARG A 120 -10.09 22.74 4.33
N LYS A 121 -10.08 22.94 3.01
CA LYS A 121 -10.74 24.07 2.34
C LYS A 121 -12.27 24.00 2.44
N THR A 122 -12.85 22.80 2.45
CA THR A 122 -14.31 22.59 2.45
C THR A 122 -14.92 22.34 3.83
N ASN A 123 -14.06 22.13 4.85
CA ASN A 123 -14.39 21.62 6.18
C ASN A 123 -15.18 20.29 6.14
N GLN A 124 -14.92 19.44 5.12
CA GLN A 124 -15.64 18.19 4.88
C GLN A 124 -14.70 16.99 4.98
N TRP A 125 -14.79 16.28 6.11
CA TRP A 125 -13.87 15.18 6.45
C TRP A 125 -14.40 13.78 6.10
N ARG A 126 -15.73 13.62 6.01
CA ARG A 126 -16.41 12.36 5.66
C ARG A 126 -17.51 12.62 4.63
N LEU A 127 -17.52 11.84 3.54
CA LEU A 127 -18.58 11.84 2.54
C LEU A 127 -19.39 10.55 2.70
N GLY A 128 -20.66 10.69 3.09
CA GLY A 128 -21.65 9.59 3.07
C GLY A 128 -22.38 9.50 1.74
N ASP A 129 -22.69 10.64 1.12
CA ASP A 129 -23.41 10.72 -0.16
C ASP A 129 -22.66 11.64 -1.14
N MET A 130 -22.42 11.15 -2.37
CA MET A 130 -21.69 11.88 -3.41
C MET A 130 -22.43 13.13 -3.88
N LYS A 131 -23.75 13.21 -3.69
CA LYS A 131 -24.55 14.40 -4.03
C LYS A 131 -24.14 15.65 -3.24
N HIS A 132 -23.45 15.48 -2.12
CA HIS A 132 -23.00 16.55 -1.23
C HIS A 132 -21.47 16.70 -1.27
N ALA A 133 -20.80 16.19 -2.30
CA ALA A 133 -19.37 16.40 -2.48
C ALA A 133 -19.14 17.88 -2.80
N LYS A 134 -18.58 18.64 -1.84
CA LYS A 134 -18.08 19.98 -2.14
C LYS A 134 -16.88 19.84 -3.07
N THR A 135 -17.07 20.18 -4.34
CA THR A 135 -15.99 20.28 -5.31
C THR A 135 -15.24 21.59 -5.04
N ALA A 136 -14.06 21.49 -4.45
CA ALA A 136 -13.15 22.62 -4.30
C ALA A 136 -11.87 22.31 -5.04
N ARG A 137 -11.38 23.29 -5.80
CA ARG A 137 -10.01 23.25 -6.32
C ARG A 137 -9.06 23.78 -5.25
N ILE A 138 -7.84 23.27 -5.23
CA ILE A 138 -6.78 23.72 -4.32
C ILE A 138 -5.60 24.22 -5.14
N THR A 139 -4.88 25.18 -4.59
CA THR A 139 -3.55 25.56 -5.08
C THR A 139 -2.53 24.61 -4.46
N PHE A 140 -1.75 23.92 -5.29
CA PHE A 140 -0.67 23.05 -4.84
C PHE A 140 0.48 23.90 -4.30
N ASP A 141 0.96 23.51 -3.12
CA ASP A 141 2.11 24.11 -2.43
C ASP A 141 3.17 23.02 -2.29
N ALA A 142 4.29 23.20 -2.99
CA ALA A 142 5.36 22.22 -3.06
C ALA A 142 6.03 21.98 -1.69
N LYS A 143 6.27 23.06 -0.93
CA LYS A 143 6.92 22.96 0.39
C LYS A 143 6.04 22.17 1.37
N ARG A 144 4.74 22.47 1.40
CA ARG A 144 3.78 21.72 2.23
C ARG A 144 3.65 20.27 1.79
N PHE A 145 3.74 19.99 0.49
CA PHE A 145 3.73 18.63 -0.02
C PHE A 145 4.99 17.87 0.39
N GLU A 146 6.18 18.48 0.30
CA GLU A 146 7.45 17.89 0.74
C GLU A 146 7.46 17.57 2.24
N GLU A 147 6.98 18.50 3.07
CA GLU A 147 6.83 18.28 4.52
C GLU A 147 5.86 17.12 4.82
N HIS A 148 4.74 17.05 4.07
CA HIS A 148 3.80 15.94 4.19
C HIS A 148 4.42 14.60 3.77
N LEU A 149 5.12 14.57 2.64
CA LEU A 149 5.77 13.37 2.12
C LEU A 149 6.85 12.88 3.08
N SER A 150 7.71 13.77 3.57
CA SER A 150 8.79 13.46 4.50
C SER A 150 8.26 12.89 5.82
N SER A 151 7.24 13.53 6.41
CA SER A 151 6.63 13.04 7.66
C SER A 151 5.94 11.68 7.49
N GLN A 152 5.28 11.45 6.36
CA GLN A 152 4.66 10.17 6.03
C GLN A 152 5.72 9.07 5.84
N GLN A 153 6.78 9.36 5.08
CA GLN A 153 7.90 8.43 4.87
C GLN A 153 8.60 8.08 6.18
N ALA A 154 8.83 9.06 7.06
CA ALA A 154 9.43 8.83 8.37
C ALA A 154 8.59 7.86 9.23
N PHE A 155 7.26 7.99 9.19
CA PHE A 155 6.36 7.08 9.89
C PHE A 155 6.47 5.64 9.37
N TYR A 156 6.35 5.43 8.06
CA TYR A 156 6.43 4.08 7.49
C TYR A 156 7.83 3.46 7.64
N MET A 157 8.90 4.26 7.57
CA MET A 157 10.26 3.81 7.86
C MET A 157 10.42 3.36 9.31
N ARG A 158 9.80 4.06 10.27
CA ARG A 158 9.76 3.63 11.68
C ARG A 158 9.03 2.31 11.84
N VAL A 159 7.84 2.17 11.23
CA VAL A 159 7.06 0.92 11.24
C VAL A 159 7.88 -0.24 10.68
N HIS A 160 8.47 -0.06 9.50
CA HIS A 160 9.29 -1.07 8.85
C HIS A 160 10.50 -1.46 9.70
N ARG A 161 11.23 -0.48 10.24
CA ARG A 161 12.36 -0.74 11.15
C ARG A 161 11.92 -1.55 12.37
N ALA A 162 10.81 -1.18 13.01
CA ALA A 162 10.31 -1.88 14.18
C ALA A 162 9.95 -3.34 13.87
N LEU A 163 9.30 -3.61 12.73
CA LEU A 163 8.98 -4.96 12.27
C LEU A 163 10.26 -5.77 12.02
N GLN A 164 11.23 -5.20 11.30
CA GLN A 164 12.52 -5.84 11.02
C GLN A 164 13.30 -6.18 12.29
N THR A 165 13.45 -5.23 13.21
CA THR A 165 14.25 -5.44 14.44
C THR A 165 13.60 -6.39 15.43
N SER A 166 12.27 -6.57 15.36
CA SER A 166 11.53 -7.47 16.24
C SER A 166 11.23 -8.85 15.63
N GLY A 167 11.56 -9.03 14.34
CA GLY A 167 11.28 -10.25 13.59
C GLY A 167 9.78 -10.46 13.34
N GLN A 168 9.02 -9.38 13.19
CA GLN A 168 7.57 -9.41 12.95
C GLN A 168 7.23 -9.08 11.50
N THR A 169 6.02 -9.45 11.09
CA THR A 169 5.46 -9.11 9.78
C THR A 169 4.16 -8.32 9.92
N ALA A 170 3.72 -7.71 8.82
CA ALA A 170 2.46 -7.00 8.71
C ALA A 170 1.75 -7.38 7.40
N PHE A 171 0.43 -7.23 7.37
CA PHE A 171 -0.33 -7.28 6.14
C PHE A 171 -0.26 -5.91 5.47
N HIS A 172 0.44 -5.83 4.34
CA HIS A 172 0.54 -4.61 3.55
C HIS A 172 -0.63 -4.56 2.56
N ILE A 173 -1.28 -3.40 2.47
CA ILE A 173 -2.40 -3.17 1.57
C ILE A 173 -2.37 -1.73 1.07
N ASP A 174 -2.60 -1.53 -0.22
CA ASP A 174 -2.73 -0.20 -0.79
C ASP A 174 -4.21 0.17 -0.93
N TYR A 175 -4.48 1.48 -0.98
CA TYR A 175 -5.83 2.00 -1.15
C TYR A 175 -6.54 1.42 -2.38
N GLU A 176 -5.79 1.23 -3.46
CA GLU A 176 -6.23 0.70 -4.75
C GLU A 176 -6.66 -0.77 -4.67
N ASP A 177 -6.14 -1.53 -3.69
CA ASP A 177 -6.44 -2.95 -3.50
C ASP A 177 -7.70 -3.17 -2.64
N ILE A 178 -8.16 -2.17 -1.88
CA ILE A 178 -9.36 -2.30 -1.00
C ILE A 178 -10.61 -2.76 -1.77
N PRO A 179 -10.88 -2.33 -3.01
CA PRO A 179 -12.00 -2.84 -3.81
C PRO A 179 -11.86 -4.31 -4.23
N GLU A 180 -10.69 -4.94 -4.09
CA GLU A 180 -10.45 -6.31 -4.50
C GLU A 180 -10.86 -7.30 -3.39
N ILE A 181 -11.94 -8.02 -3.64
CA ILE A 181 -12.50 -8.94 -2.63
C ILE A 181 -11.52 -10.06 -2.24
N GLU A 182 -10.70 -10.52 -3.17
CA GLU A 182 -9.68 -11.54 -2.91
C GLU A 182 -8.61 -11.05 -1.92
N VAL A 183 -8.20 -9.78 -2.02
CA VAL A 183 -7.26 -9.15 -1.09
C VAL A 183 -7.89 -9.04 0.30
N LEU A 184 -9.15 -8.61 0.38
CA LEU A 184 -9.88 -8.54 1.65
C LEU A 184 -10.08 -9.91 2.29
N ASN A 185 -10.37 -10.96 1.50
CA ASN A 185 -10.45 -12.33 2.00
C ASN A 185 -9.07 -12.79 2.50
N GLY A 186 -7.98 -12.41 1.82
CA GLY A 186 -6.61 -12.63 2.30
C GLY A 186 -6.33 -11.95 3.64
N LEU A 187 -6.77 -10.70 3.80
CA LEU A 187 -6.66 -9.97 5.06
C LEU A 187 -7.49 -10.60 6.18
N ALA A 188 -8.72 -11.04 5.90
CA ALA A 188 -9.55 -11.74 6.87
C ALA A 188 -8.87 -13.04 7.36
N ARG A 189 -8.30 -13.83 6.43
CA ARG A 189 -7.51 -15.02 6.77
C ARG A 189 -6.28 -14.69 7.62
N PHE A 190 -5.56 -13.60 7.30
CA PHE A 190 -4.45 -13.13 8.11
C PHE A 190 -4.87 -12.80 9.55
N LEU A 191 -6.05 -12.20 9.73
CA LEU A 191 -6.62 -11.90 11.04
C LEU A 191 -7.19 -13.13 11.76
N GLY A 192 -7.20 -14.30 11.12
CA GLY A 192 -7.80 -15.53 11.66
C GLY A 192 -9.33 -15.49 11.72
N ALA A 193 -9.97 -14.63 10.92
CA ALA A 193 -11.42 -14.60 10.82
C ALA A 193 -11.92 -15.71 9.88
N ASP A 194 -13.06 -16.29 10.25
CA ASP A 194 -13.70 -17.34 9.46
C ASP A 194 -14.59 -16.77 8.36
N GLY A 195 -14.63 -17.49 7.23
CA GLY A 195 -15.53 -17.20 6.12
C GLY A 195 -14.91 -16.33 5.03
N GLU A 196 -15.52 -16.41 3.86
CA GLU A 196 -15.13 -15.64 2.67
C GLU A 196 -16.32 -14.82 2.19
N ARG A 197 -16.01 -13.68 1.59
CA ARG A 197 -17.01 -12.81 0.99
C ARG A 197 -16.84 -12.82 -0.53
N LYS A 198 -17.95 -12.68 -1.24
CA LYS A 198 -17.98 -12.66 -2.72
C LYS A 198 -17.91 -11.26 -3.30
N LYS A 199 -18.20 -10.22 -2.50
CA LYS A 199 -18.26 -8.82 -2.92
C LYS A 199 -17.84 -7.89 -1.78
N THR A 200 -17.28 -6.75 -2.16
CA THR A 200 -16.95 -5.64 -1.25
C THR A 200 -18.21 -4.89 -0.80
N THR A 201 -18.10 -4.12 0.29
CA THR A 201 -19.21 -3.29 0.74
C THR A 201 -19.50 -2.16 -0.24
N LYS A 202 -20.78 -1.85 -0.42
CA LYS A 202 -21.24 -0.67 -1.16
C LYS A 202 -21.42 0.57 -0.28
N LYS A 203 -21.20 0.44 1.03
CA LYS A 203 -21.48 1.49 2.03
C LYS A 203 -20.59 2.72 1.86
N ILE A 204 -19.38 2.57 1.35
CA ILE A 204 -18.44 3.68 1.17
C ILE A 204 -18.02 3.73 -0.30
N LYS A 205 -18.36 4.82 -0.97
CA LYS A 205 -17.95 5.11 -2.35
C LYS A 205 -16.65 5.93 -2.36
N LYS A 206 -15.85 5.79 -3.42
CA LYS A 206 -14.66 6.60 -3.67
C LYS A 206 -15.03 8.08 -3.59
N GLN A 207 -14.46 8.79 -2.61
CA GLN A 207 -14.97 10.10 -2.21
C GLN A 207 -14.74 11.20 -3.27
N ASN A 208 -13.76 11.04 -4.18
CA ASN A 208 -13.44 12.05 -5.20
C ASN A 208 -13.02 11.39 -6.53
N PRO A 209 -13.95 11.09 -7.45
CA PRO A 209 -13.66 10.44 -8.73
C PRO A 209 -12.92 11.35 -9.73
N GLN A 210 -12.92 12.67 -9.49
CA GLN A 210 -12.26 13.67 -10.34
C GLN A 210 -10.74 13.41 -10.48
N THR A 211 -10.17 13.83 -11.60
CA THR A 211 -8.73 13.77 -11.85
C THR A 211 -7.97 14.79 -10.98
N LEU A 212 -6.65 14.66 -10.88
CA LEU A 212 -5.83 15.67 -10.21
C LEU A 212 -5.88 17.02 -10.95
N GLU A 213 -5.97 17.01 -12.27
CA GLU A 213 -6.08 18.20 -13.11
C GLU A 213 -7.35 19.01 -12.79
N GLU A 214 -8.47 18.33 -12.56
CA GLU A 214 -9.73 18.97 -12.17
C GLU A 214 -9.69 19.55 -10.74
N LYS A 215 -8.83 19.00 -9.87
CA LYS A 215 -8.75 19.35 -8.44
C LYS A 215 -7.71 20.42 -8.12
N VAL A 216 -6.70 20.58 -8.96
CA VAL A 216 -5.56 21.47 -8.69
C VAL A 216 -5.61 22.66 -9.63
N GLU A 217 -5.58 23.87 -9.06
CA GLU A 217 -5.66 25.13 -9.83
C GLU A 217 -4.39 25.34 -10.69
N ASN A 218 -3.21 25.15 -10.08
CA ASN A 218 -1.89 25.26 -10.71
C ASN A 218 -1.32 23.88 -11.11
N PHE A 219 -2.14 23.04 -11.78
CA PHE A 219 -1.75 21.67 -12.14
C PHE A 219 -0.47 21.59 -13.00
N ALA A 220 -0.29 22.52 -13.95
CA ALA A 220 0.91 22.57 -14.78
C ALA A 220 2.19 22.84 -13.97
N GLU A 221 2.12 23.75 -13.00
CA GLU A 221 3.21 24.06 -12.08
C GLU A 221 3.53 22.86 -11.17
N MET A 222 2.50 22.24 -10.58
CA MET A 222 2.64 21.01 -9.81
C MET A 222 3.35 19.92 -10.62
N LYS A 223 2.95 19.70 -11.88
CA LYS A 223 3.57 18.70 -12.75
C LYS A 223 5.04 19.03 -13.03
N ALA A 224 5.37 20.30 -13.29
CA ALA A 224 6.75 20.74 -13.51
C ALA A 224 7.63 20.49 -12.27
N ILE A 225 7.15 20.86 -11.08
CA ILE A 225 7.87 20.66 -9.82
C ILE A 225 8.06 19.17 -9.54
N LEU A 226 6.99 18.38 -9.63
CA LEU A 226 7.06 16.94 -9.38
C LEU A 226 7.97 16.24 -10.39
N SER A 227 8.02 16.69 -11.65
CA SER A 227 8.90 16.09 -12.68
C SER A 227 10.39 16.18 -12.34
N GLN A 228 10.78 17.14 -11.48
CA GLN A 228 12.16 17.31 -11.02
C GLN A 228 12.50 16.45 -9.79
N ALA A 229 11.50 15.87 -9.12
CA ALA A 229 11.72 14.96 -8.00
C ALA A 229 12.30 13.62 -8.51
N ASP A 230 13.13 12.95 -7.69
CA ASP A 230 13.63 11.61 -7.99
C ASP A 230 12.49 10.59 -7.91
N HIS A 231 11.78 10.41 -9.03
CA HIS A 231 10.64 9.49 -9.19
C HIS A 231 10.98 8.04 -8.88
N PHE A 232 12.26 7.68 -8.97
CA PHE A 232 12.69 6.30 -8.94
C PHE A 232 13.25 5.89 -7.58
N PHE A 233 13.51 6.84 -6.68
CA PHE A 233 14.19 6.58 -5.41
C PHE A 233 15.36 5.60 -5.61
N LEU A 234 16.23 5.83 -6.60
CA LEU A 234 17.24 4.84 -7.03
C LEU A 234 18.25 4.49 -5.92
N ASN A 235 18.31 5.30 -4.86
CA ASN A 235 19.14 5.10 -3.67
C ASN A 235 18.43 4.34 -2.53
N ARG A 236 17.11 4.11 -2.63
CA ARG A 236 16.32 3.32 -1.68
C ARG A 236 15.25 2.56 -2.45
N ILE A 237 15.60 1.36 -2.90
CA ILE A 237 14.62 0.37 -3.31
C ILE A 237 13.77 0.06 -2.07
N PRO A 238 12.50 0.49 -1.97
CA PRO A 238 11.64 0.07 -0.89
C PRO A 238 11.43 -1.42 -1.09
N SER A 239 11.96 -2.24 -0.19
CA SER A 239 11.79 -3.68 -0.27
C SER A 239 10.31 -4.02 -0.04
N PHE A 240 9.61 -4.30 -1.13
CA PHE A 240 8.42 -5.13 -1.21
C PHE A 240 8.67 -5.96 -2.47
N GLU A 241 8.85 -7.28 -2.37
CA GLU A 241 9.36 -8.15 -3.47
C GLU A 241 9.09 -7.60 -4.88
N PRO A 242 10.13 -7.34 -5.70
CA PRO A 242 9.97 -6.54 -6.90
C PRO A 242 8.98 -7.20 -7.88
N ARG A 243 7.89 -6.51 -8.22
CA ARG A 243 7.16 -6.75 -9.47
C ARG A 243 7.97 -6.21 -10.65
N ARG A 244 9.18 -6.74 -10.87
CA ARG A 244 9.78 -6.64 -12.20
C ARG A 244 9.14 -7.72 -13.04
N GLY A 245 8.39 -7.29 -14.06
CA GLY A 245 8.11 -8.17 -15.18
C GLY A 245 9.44 -8.67 -15.77
N PRO A 246 9.45 -9.81 -16.47
CA PRO A 246 10.65 -10.29 -17.15
C PRO A 246 11.20 -9.15 -18.04
N MET A 247 12.51 -8.93 -18.01
CA MET A 247 13.23 -7.91 -18.80
C MET A 247 13.30 -8.32 -20.28
N ILE A 248 12.15 -8.62 -20.87
CA ILE A 248 12.02 -9.22 -22.21
C ILE A 248 12.76 -8.43 -23.29
N PRO A 249 12.76 -7.07 -23.30
CA PRO A 249 13.52 -6.31 -24.29
C PRO A 249 15.03 -6.58 -24.26
N ALA A 250 15.57 -7.05 -23.13
CA ALA A 250 16.98 -7.40 -23.01
C ALA A 250 17.29 -8.84 -23.44
N TYR A 251 16.28 -9.68 -23.68
CA TYR A 251 16.52 -11.07 -24.09
C TYR A 251 17.15 -11.07 -25.48
N MET A 252 18.11 -11.97 -25.69
CA MET A 252 18.79 -12.16 -26.96
C MET A 252 18.53 -13.56 -27.48
N ALA A 253 18.15 -13.71 -28.74
CA ALA A 253 18.03 -15.01 -29.39
C ALA A 253 19.03 -15.13 -30.53
N ALA A 254 19.49 -16.37 -30.78
CA ALA A 254 20.26 -16.65 -31.97
C ALA A 254 19.39 -16.39 -33.24
N PRO A 255 19.99 -15.91 -34.34
CA PRO A 255 19.27 -15.57 -35.57
C PRO A 255 18.40 -16.71 -36.15
N GLU A 256 18.91 -17.94 -36.10
CA GLU A 256 18.30 -19.14 -36.68
C GLU A 256 18.13 -20.25 -35.64
N SER A 257 19.16 -20.48 -34.83
CA SER A 257 19.13 -21.51 -33.80
C SER A 257 18.08 -21.19 -32.73
N PRO A 258 17.37 -22.20 -32.18
CA PRO A 258 16.31 -22.00 -31.21
C PRO A 258 16.88 -21.79 -29.79
N VAL A 259 17.83 -20.86 -29.63
CA VAL A 259 18.50 -20.55 -28.36
C VAL A 259 18.16 -19.13 -27.94
N LEU A 260 17.76 -18.97 -26.68
CA LEU A 260 17.39 -17.70 -26.06
C LEU A 260 18.20 -17.50 -24.78
N PHE A 261 18.80 -16.33 -24.64
CA PHE A 261 19.58 -15.91 -23.49
C PHE A 261 18.90 -14.74 -22.76
N MET A 262 18.72 -14.88 -21.46
CA MET A 262 18.28 -13.82 -20.57
C MET A 262 19.50 -13.19 -19.87
N PRO A 263 19.89 -11.95 -20.20
CA PRO A 263 21.04 -11.33 -19.56
C PRO A 263 20.73 -10.94 -18.10
N ILE A 264 21.72 -11.18 -17.24
CA ILE A 264 21.77 -10.65 -15.87
C ILE A 264 22.75 -9.48 -15.82
N LYS A 265 22.48 -8.48 -14.96
CA LYS A 265 23.37 -7.32 -14.79
C LYS A 265 24.74 -7.81 -14.30
N SER A 266 25.81 -7.30 -14.90
CA SER A 266 27.20 -7.74 -14.68
C SER A 266 27.51 -9.18 -15.13
N GLY A 267 26.61 -9.83 -15.87
CA GLY A 267 26.88 -11.10 -16.54
C GLY A 267 27.73 -10.95 -17.82
N PRO A 268 28.16 -12.06 -18.43
CA PRO A 268 29.02 -12.07 -19.62
C PRO A 268 28.25 -11.75 -20.92
N THR A 269 27.41 -10.70 -20.91
CA THR A 269 26.45 -10.36 -21.97
C THR A 269 27.09 -10.27 -23.36
N ASP A 270 28.20 -9.54 -23.50
CA ASP A 270 28.86 -9.35 -24.81
C ASP A 270 29.48 -10.65 -25.33
N THR A 271 30.00 -11.49 -24.43
CA THR A 271 30.55 -12.80 -24.78
C THR A 271 29.45 -13.74 -25.25
N VAL A 272 28.30 -13.76 -24.57
CA VAL A 272 27.16 -14.58 -24.99
C VAL A 272 26.54 -14.05 -26.28
N ARG A 273 26.48 -12.73 -26.49
CA ARG A 273 26.02 -12.14 -27.77
C ARG A 273 26.89 -12.60 -28.95
N ARG A 274 28.22 -12.56 -28.79
CA ARG A 274 29.17 -13.09 -29.79
C ARG A 274 28.98 -14.58 -30.04
N TRP A 275 28.75 -15.36 -28.99
CA TRP A 275 28.50 -16.79 -29.11
C TRP A 275 27.18 -17.09 -29.83
N LEU A 276 26.09 -16.36 -29.55
CA LEU A 276 24.80 -16.52 -30.24
C LEU A 276 24.91 -16.21 -31.74
N ALA A 277 25.64 -15.15 -32.11
CA ALA A 277 25.92 -14.85 -33.52
C ALA A 277 26.78 -15.94 -34.18
N GLY A 278 27.82 -16.38 -33.48
CA GLY A 278 28.73 -17.43 -33.95
C GLY A 278 28.06 -18.80 -34.11
N LEU A 279 27.03 -19.10 -33.32
CA LEU A 279 26.26 -20.35 -33.43
C LEU A 279 25.64 -20.54 -34.82
N ASP A 280 25.21 -19.43 -35.44
CA ASP A 280 24.57 -19.42 -36.76
C ASP A 280 25.50 -18.86 -37.86
N GLY A 281 26.76 -18.56 -37.54
CA GLY A 281 27.72 -17.96 -38.49
C GLY A 281 27.29 -16.56 -38.97
N ARG A 282 26.55 -15.81 -38.14
CA ARG A 282 25.97 -14.51 -38.47
C ARG A 282 26.73 -13.35 -37.83
N ALA A 283 26.40 -12.12 -38.24
CA ALA A 283 26.97 -10.91 -37.66
C ALA A 283 26.31 -10.59 -36.30
N LEU A 284 26.92 -9.70 -35.50
CA LEU A 284 26.41 -9.38 -34.16
C LEU A 284 25.08 -8.61 -34.20
N GLU A 285 24.87 -7.90 -35.30
CA GLU A 285 23.68 -7.13 -35.62
C GLU A 285 22.48 -8.02 -35.96
N ASP A 286 22.74 -9.27 -36.37
CA ASP A 286 21.70 -10.25 -36.69
C ASP A 286 21.11 -10.91 -35.44
N VAL A 287 21.76 -10.79 -34.28
CA VAL A 287 21.26 -11.31 -33.00
C VAL A 287 19.95 -10.61 -32.67
N ILE A 288 18.90 -11.40 -32.46
CA ILE A 288 17.56 -10.87 -32.23
C ILE A 288 17.47 -10.39 -30.78
N ASP A 289 17.30 -9.09 -30.58
CA ASP A 289 17.07 -8.46 -29.29
C ASP A 289 15.79 -7.59 -29.30
N GLY A 290 15.54 -6.84 -28.23
CA GLY A 290 14.46 -5.84 -28.22
C GLY A 290 13.04 -6.43 -28.18
N PHE A 291 12.89 -7.70 -27.79
CA PHE A 291 11.59 -8.37 -27.79
C PHE A 291 10.51 -7.59 -27.02
N THR A 292 9.31 -7.52 -27.58
CA THR A 292 8.07 -7.35 -26.83
C THR A 292 7.54 -8.70 -26.32
N GLN A 293 6.63 -8.68 -25.34
CA GLN A 293 5.95 -9.90 -24.88
C GLN A 293 5.29 -10.69 -26.02
N LYS A 294 4.70 -9.98 -27.00
CA LYS A 294 4.02 -10.59 -28.14
C LYS A 294 5.01 -11.27 -29.07
N GLU A 295 6.15 -10.64 -29.33
CA GLU A 295 7.21 -11.19 -30.19
C GLU A 295 7.89 -12.39 -29.54
N LEU A 296 8.19 -12.32 -28.24
CA LEU A 296 8.76 -13.48 -27.53
C LEU A 296 7.82 -14.69 -27.56
N ARG A 297 6.51 -14.48 -27.33
CA ARG A 297 5.50 -15.55 -27.45
C ARG A 297 5.38 -16.08 -28.88
N LYS A 298 5.60 -15.25 -29.90
CA LYS A 298 5.60 -15.66 -31.31
C LYS A 298 6.87 -16.46 -31.63
N TRP A 299 8.04 -16.01 -31.16
CA TRP A 299 9.31 -16.71 -31.29
C TRP A 299 9.25 -18.09 -30.63
N LYS A 300 8.85 -18.19 -29.35
CA LYS A 300 8.74 -19.47 -28.63
C LYS A 300 7.82 -20.50 -29.30
N ARG A 301 6.77 -20.03 -30.01
CA ARG A 301 5.86 -20.90 -30.77
C ARG A 301 6.46 -21.40 -32.09
N ARG A 302 7.30 -20.58 -32.73
CA ARG A 302 7.99 -20.91 -33.98
C ARG A 302 9.21 -21.79 -33.73
N SER A 303 9.99 -21.48 -32.69
CA SER A 303 11.18 -22.20 -32.27
C SER A 303 10.81 -23.38 -31.36
N ARG A 304 10.26 -24.45 -31.95
CA ARG A 304 9.93 -25.68 -31.19
C ARG A 304 11.23 -26.36 -30.71
N GLY A 305 11.23 -26.83 -29.46
CA GLY A 305 12.43 -27.43 -28.84
C GLY A 305 13.48 -26.42 -28.40
N HIS A 306 13.11 -25.14 -28.25
CA HIS A 306 14.04 -24.09 -27.87
C HIS A 306 14.67 -24.30 -26.49
N LEU A 307 15.93 -23.91 -26.37
CA LEU A 307 16.68 -23.88 -25.11
C LEU A 307 16.72 -22.45 -24.59
N THR A 308 16.27 -22.23 -23.34
CA THR A 308 16.30 -20.93 -22.67
C THR A 308 17.24 -20.98 -21.48
N PHE A 309 18.16 -20.01 -21.40
CA PHE A 309 19.12 -19.88 -20.30
C PHE A 309 19.08 -18.46 -19.72
#